data_AF-C5IAP5-F1
#
_entry.id   AF-C5IAP5-F1
#
_cell.length_a   1.000
_cell.length_b   1.000
_cell.length_c   1.000
_cell.angle_alpha   90.00
_cell.angle_beta   90.00
_cell.angle_gamma   90.00
#
_symmetry.space_group_name_H-M   'P 1'
#
loop_
_entity.id
_entity.type
_entity.pdbx_description
1 polymer ?
#
loop_
_entity_poly.entity_id
_entity_poly.type
_entity_poly.pdbx_seq_one_letter_code
_entity_poly.pdbx_strand_id
1 'polypeptide(L)'
;WSQPVWNPYASFDTGTASSHSQAVQGTATNYLRGPANYSKLSSEEQSLVGAARWPDDAPGLNISNKSNTQDNKKYCKSLYKASRIAGGSIASGQINSFNDLWQKATQWRLSRISSGDASKGDFAAERMPNTRFVTSLRR
;
A
#
# COMPACT_ATOMS: atom_id res chain seq x y z
N TRP A 1 -20.02 7.23 24.29
CA TRP A 1 -18.75 7.11 23.55
C TRP A 1 -19.03 7.15 22.07
N SER A 2 -18.93 8.33 21.45
CA SER A 2 -19.26 8.58 20.05
C SER A 2 -18.07 8.18 19.17
N GLN A 3 -18.26 7.26 18.23
CA GLN A 3 -17.24 6.87 17.25
C GLN A 3 -17.13 7.95 16.16
N PRO A 4 -15.93 8.29 15.65
CA PRO A 4 -15.80 9.26 14.57
C PRO A 4 -16.34 8.69 13.25
N VAL A 5 -17.21 9.46 12.59
CA VAL A 5 -17.77 9.14 11.26
C VAL A 5 -16.71 9.39 10.20
N TRP A 6 -16.32 8.34 9.48
CA TRP A 6 -15.30 8.43 8.43
C TRP A 6 -15.89 9.01 7.12
N ASN A 7 -15.28 10.09 6.62
CA ASN A 7 -15.65 10.75 5.37
C ASN A 7 -14.68 10.33 4.24
N PRO A 8 -15.16 9.68 3.16
CA PRO A 8 -14.33 9.28 2.02
C PRO A 8 -13.79 10.46 1.18
N TYR A 9 -14.23 11.68 1.45
CA TYR A 9 -13.77 12.91 0.78
C TYR A 9 -12.90 13.81 1.66
N ALA A 10 -12.46 13.34 2.84
CA ALA A 10 -11.44 14.06 3.59
C ALA A 10 -10.15 14.07 2.77
N SER A 11 -9.91 15.17 2.05
CA SER A 11 -8.58 15.52 1.59
C SER A 11 -7.68 15.44 2.80
N PHE A 12 -6.60 14.66 2.73
CA PHE A 12 -5.52 14.80 3.69
C PHE A 12 -5.16 16.28 3.65
N ASP A 13 -5.32 16.95 4.79
CA ASP A 13 -4.98 18.35 4.94
C ASP A 13 -3.51 18.45 4.53
N THR A 14 -3.28 18.91 3.30
CA THR A 14 -1.95 19.30 2.84
C THR A 14 -1.72 20.63 3.52
N GLY A 15 -1.52 20.57 4.84
CA GLY A 15 -0.95 21.68 5.59
C GLY A 15 0.28 22.05 4.82
N THR A 16 0.20 23.20 4.15
CA THR A 16 1.34 23.91 3.60
C THR A 16 2.27 24.05 4.78
N ALA A 17 3.24 23.14 4.88
CA ALA A 17 4.31 23.24 5.84
C ALA A 17 5.12 24.46 5.39
N SER A 18 4.74 25.61 5.94
CA SER A 18 5.48 26.85 5.85
C SER A 18 6.91 26.54 6.24
N SER A 19 7.80 26.71 5.27
CA SER A 19 9.25 26.66 5.45
C SER A 19 9.64 27.64 6.55
N HIS A 20 9.96 27.15 7.75
CA HIS A 20 10.70 27.89 8.77
C HIS A 20 11.59 26.94 9.58
N SER A 21 12.80 26.79 9.06
CA SER A 21 14.10 26.68 9.73
C SER A 21 14.17 26.18 11.18
N GLN A 22 14.80 25.02 11.37
CA GLN A 22 15.94 24.91 12.28
C GLN A 22 16.95 23.96 11.65
N ALA A 23 17.95 24.55 10.99
CA ALA A 23 19.14 23.85 10.55
C ALA A 23 19.94 23.47 11.80
N VAL A 24 19.69 22.28 12.33
CA VAL A 24 20.66 21.62 13.19
C VAL A 24 21.83 21.25 12.28
N GLN A 25 22.93 21.99 12.42
CA GLN A 25 24.24 21.66 11.87
C GLN A 25 24.69 20.30 12.41
N GLY A 26 24.24 19.24 11.76
CA GLY A 26 24.78 17.90 11.84
C GLY A 26 25.04 17.45 10.41
N THR A 27 26.29 17.22 10.07
CA THR A 27 26.74 16.69 8.78
C THR A 27 26.05 15.35 8.47
N ALA A 28 24.92 15.36 7.77
CA ALA A 28 24.27 14.16 7.26
C ALA A 28 23.71 14.41 5.85
N THR A 29 24.51 14.07 4.86
CA THR A 29 24.20 14.09 3.42
C THR A 29 23.24 12.97 2.98
N ASN A 30 22.31 12.53 3.84
CA ASN A 30 21.52 11.29 3.62
C ASN A 30 20.02 11.53 3.41
N TYR A 31 19.64 12.63 2.75
CA TYR A 31 18.24 12.82 2.33
C TYR A 31 18.00 12.09 1.01
N LEU A 32 17.18 11.04 1.04
CA LEU A 32 16.72 10.40 -0.18
C LEU A 32 15.77 11.35 -0.93
N ARG A 33 15.82 11.32 -2.25
CA ARG A 33 14.80 11.99 -3.06
C ARG A 33 13.48 11.22 -2.88
N GLY A 34 12.45 11.90 -2.40
CA GLY A 34 11.09 11.36 -2.36
C GLY A 34 10.56 11.00 -3.76
N PRO A 35 9.36 10.39 -3.85
CA PRO A 35 8.76 10.03 -5.13
C PRO A 35 8.69 11.23 -6.08
N ALA A 36 9.10 11.05 -7.34
CA ALA A 36 9.06 12.11 -8.34
C ALA A 36 7.64 12.68 -8.50
N ASN A 37 7.47 14.00 -8.56
CA ASN A 37 6.15 14.65 -8.65
C ASN A 37 5.24 14.06 -9.74
N TYR A 38 5.84 13.67 -10.88
CA TYR A 38 5.15 13.00 -11.97
C TYR A 38 5.54 11.53 -12.05
N SER A 39 4.53 10.68 -12.14
CA SER A 39 4.68 9.25 -12.40
C SER A 39 5.17 9.03 -13.82
N LYS A 40 6.14 8.12 -14.00
CA LYS A 40 6.46 7.57 -15.33
C LYS A 40 5.52 6.44 -15.75
N LEU A 41 4.82 5.82 -14.80
CA LEU A 41 3.80 4.81 -15.08
C LEU A 41 2.51 5.49 -15.56
N SER A 42 1.95 4.99 -16.64
CA SER A 42 0.60 5.29 -17.13
C SER A 42 -0.47 4.89 -16.11
N SER A 43 -1.70 5.39 -16.25
CA SER A 43 -2.78 4.98 -15.35
C SER A 43 -3.10 3.49 -15.44
N GLU A 44 -2.87 2.87 -16.59
CA GLU A 44 -3.07 1.43 -16.78
C GLU A 44 -2.01 0.64 -16.02
N GLU A 45 -0.73 0.98 -16.17
CA GLU A 45 0.37 0.32 -15.44
C GLU A 45 0.23 0.51 -13.92
N GLN A 46 -0.21 1.69 -13.47
CA GLN A 46 -0.54 1.91 -12.05
C GLN A 46 -1.64 0.96 -11.55
N SER A 47 -2.58 0.59 -12.41
CA SER A 47 -3.65 -0.35 -12.09
C SER A 47 -3.23 -1.83 -12.10
N LEU A 48 -1.94 -2.09 -12.36
CA LEU A 48 -1.34 -3.43 -12.32
C LEU A 48 -0.38 -3.63 -11.13
N VAL A 49 -0.06 -2.58 -10.37
CA VAL A 49 0.86 -2.65 -9.23
C VAL A 49 0.29 -3.55 -8.13
N GLY A 50 0.97 -4.67 -7.89
CA GLY A 50 0.57 -5.71 -6.92
C GLY A 50 -0.56 -6.62 -7.38
N ALA A 51 -0.91 -6.61 -8.66
CA ALA A 51 -1.84 -7.58 -9.23
C ALA A 51 -1.21 -8.98 -9.23
N ALA A 52 -1.99 -9.99 -8.84
CA ALA A 52 -1.66 -11.38 -9.16
C ALA A 52 -1.93 -11.59 -10.66
N ARG A 53 -0.90 -12.03 -11.40
CA ARG A 53 -0.90 -12.19 -12.85
C ARG A 53 -0.50 -13.61 -13.21
N TRP A 54 -1.28 -14.57 -12.71
CA TRP A 54 -1.03 -15.98 -12.98
C TRP A 54 -1.13 -16.26 -14.49
N PRO A 55 -0.31 -17.19 -15.03
CA PRO A 55 -0.24 -17.42 -16.48
C PRO A 55 -1.53 -18.03 -17.07
N ASP A 56 -2.33 -18.72 -16.26
CA ASP A 56 -3.68 -19.18 -16.59
C ASP A 56 -4.72 -18.03 -16.66
N ASP A 57 -4.37 -16.85 -16.13
CA ASP A 57 -5.12 -15.60 -16.30
C ASP A 57 -4.70 -14.79 -17.54
N ALA A 58 -3.82 -15.32 -18.41
CA ALA A 58 -3.35 -14.63 -19.60
C ALA A 58 -4.41 -14.55 -20.73
N PRO A 59 -4.41 -13.47 -21.53
CA PRO A 59 -5.26 -13.36 -22.72
C PRO A 59 -4.98 -14.53 -23.68
N GLY A 60 -6.02 -15.27 -24.06
CA GLY A 60 -5.93 -16.46 -24.93
C GLY A 60 -6.01 -17.81 -24.20
N LEU A 61 -5.86 -17.84 -22.86
CA LEU A 61 -6.12 -19.03 -22.02
C LEU A 61 -7.39 -18.88 -21.17
N ASN A 62 -7.79 -17.64 -20.88
CA ASN A 62 -9.14 -17.18 -20.50
C ASN A 62 -9.94 -18.07 -19.52
N ILE A 63 -9.36 -18.40 -18.36
CA ILE A 63 -10.12 -19.07 -17.29
C ILE A 63 -10.67 -18.07 -16.25
N SER A 64 -10.04 -16.90 -16.01
CA SER A 64 -10.61 -15.96 -15.02
C SER A 64 -10.45 -14.45 -15.26
N ASN A 65 -9.43 -13.97 -16.00
CA ASN A 65 -9.13 -12.55 -16.28
C ASN A 65 -9.31 -11.62 -15.04
N LYS A 66 -9.06 -12.16 -13.83
CA LYS A 66 -9.41 -11.47 -12.59
C LYS A 66 -8.59 -10.20 -12.44
N SER A 67 -7.34 -10.16 -12.91
CA SER A 67 -6.49 -8.97 -12.83
C SER A 67 -7.04 -7.74 -13.56
N ASN A 68 -8.01 -7.89 -14.48
CA ASN A 68 -8.57 -6.80 -15.28
C ASN A 68 -9.92 -6.28 -14.78
N THR A 69 -10.50 -6.85 -13.72
CA THR A 69 -11.77 -6.34 -13.17
C THR A 69 -11.61 -4.93 -12.61
N GLN A 70 -12.69 -4.15 -12.61
CA GLN A 70 -12.64 -2.76 -12.15
C GLN A 70 -12.20 -2.63 -10.69
N ASP A 71 -12.61 -3.57 -9.84
CA ASP A 71 -12.23 -3.56 -8.42
C ASP A 71 -10.76 -3.94 -8.21
N ASN A 72 -10.23 -4.88 -8.99
CA ASN A 72 -8.81 -5.22 -8.92
C ASN A 72 -7.93 -4.08 -9.46
N LYS A 73 -8.37 -3.38 -10.52
CA LYS A 73 -7.70 -2.16 -10.99
C LYS A 73 -7.69 -1.07 -9.91
N LYS A 74 -8.80 -0.85 -9.21
CA LYS A 74 -8.89 0.10 -8.09
C LYS A 74 -7.97 -0.31 -6.93
N TYR A 75 -7.96 -1.58 -6.57
CA TYR A 75 -7.09 -2.15 -5.53
C TYR A 75 -5.62 -1.87 -5.83
N CYS A 76 -5.15 -2.22 -7.04
CA CYS A 76 -3.77 -2.04 -7.46
C CYS A 76 -3.38 -0.56 -7.57
N LYS A 77 -4.26 0.28 -8.13
CA LYS A 77 -4.02 1.73 -8.18
C LYS A 77 -3.95 2.36 -6.79
N SER A 78 -4.69 1.82 -5.82
CA SER A 78 -4.55 2.23 -4.42
C SER A 78 -3.22 1.81 -3.82
N LEU A 79 -2.75 0.58 -4.10
CA LEU A 79 -1.43 0.13 -3.66
C LEU A 79 -0.34 1.03 -4.20
N TYR A 80 -0.36 1.32 -5.50
CA TYR A 80 0.58 2.23 -6.14
C TYR A 80 0.68 3.58 -5.41
N LYS A 81 -0.46 4.20 -5.09
CA LYS A 81 -0.50 5.46 -4.34
C LYS A 81 0.08 5.30 -2.93
N ALA A 82 -0.32 4.24 -2.21
CA ALA A 82 0.14 3.97 -0.85
C ALA A 82 1.66 3.74 -0.79
N SER A 83 2.21 2.98 -1.74
CA SER A 83 3.65 2.74 -1.86
C SER A 83 4.43 4.03 -2.08
N ARG A 84 3.89 4.97 -2.86
CA ARG A 84 4.52 6.28 -3.06
C ARG A 84 4.48 7.13 -1.81
N ILE A 85 3.34 7.19 -1.11
CA ILE A 85 3.24 7.90 0.16
C ILE A 85 4.24 7.33 1.18
N ALA A 86 4.35 6.01 1.29
CA ALA A 86 5.34 5.35 2.13
C ALA A 86 6.78 5.69 1.69
N GLY A 87 7.07 5.68 0.38
CA GLY A 87 8.37 6.11 -0.15
C GLY A 87 8.73 7.55 0.19
N GLY A 88 7.74 8.46 0.18
CA GLY A 88 7.91 9.84 0.66
C GLY A 88 8.22 9.90 2.14
N SER A 89 7.55 9.07 2.95
CA SER A 89 7.77 8.97 4.39
C SER A 89 9.14 8.36 4.74
N ILE A 90 9.65 7.42 3.93
CA ILE A 90 11.03 6.91 4.05
C ILE A 90 12.02 8.03 3.75
N ALA A 91 11.80 8.76 2.66
CA ALA A 91 12.69 9.84 2.23
C ALA A 91 12.77 11.01 3.22
N SER A 92 11.68 11.30 3.93
CA SER A 92 11.64 12.32 4.99
C SER A 92 12.11 11.82 6.36
N GLY A 93 12.44 10.52 6.50
CA GLY A 93 12.81 9.90 7.77
C GLY A 93 11.65 9.59 8.72
N GLN A 94 10.40 9.80 8.29
CA GLN A 94 9.19 9.46 9.06
C GLN A 94 8.96 7.94 9.17
N ILE A 95 9.44 7.16 8.20
CA ILE A 95 9.59 5.70 8.31
C ILE A 95 11.08 5.44 8.42
N ASN A 96 11.53 4.96 9.57
CA ASN A 96 12.95 4.74 9.85
C ASN A 96 13.32 3.27 10.06
N SER A 97 12.33 2.37 10.03
CA SER A 97 12.54 0.93 10.16
C SER A 97 11.71 0.13 9.15
N PHE A 98 12.15 -1.10 8.87
CA PHE A 98 11.37 -2.04 8.07
C PHE A 98 10.04 -2.39 8.74
N ASN A 99 10.03 -2.47 10.08
CA ASN A 99 8.82 -2.77 10.83
C ASN A 99 7.74 -1.67 10.66
N ASP A 100 8.13 -0.40 10.69
CA ASP A 100 7.17 0.71 10.46
C ASP A 100 6.59 0.67 9.04
N LEU A 101 7.43 0.33 8.05
CA LEU A 101 6.99 0.14 6.68
C LEU A 101 6.00 -1.04 6.58
N TRP A 102 6.32 -2.16 7.22
CA TRP A 102 5.46 -3.34 7.24
C TRP A 102 4.11 -3.05 7.92
N GLN A 103 4.11 -2.34 9.05
CA GLN A 103 2.88 -1.90 9.72
C GLN A 103 2.01 -1.01 8.83
N LYS A 104 2.60 -0.06 8.11
CA LYS A 104 1.85 0.77 7.14
C LYS A 104 1.31 -0.06 5.97
N ALA A 105 2.06 -1.03 5.47
CA ALA A 105 1.58 -1.95 4.44
C ALA A 105 0.40 -2.81 4.96
N THR A 106 0.48 -3.32 6.18
CA THR A 106 -0.58 -4.05 6.86
C THR A 106 -1.83 -3.19 7.04
N GLN A 107 -1.70 -1.97 7.56
CA GLN A 107 -2.82 -1.03 7.69
C GLN A 107 -3.49 -0.74 6.34
N TRP A 108 -2.69 -0.51 5.30
CA TRP A 108 -3.22 -0.36 3.94
C TRP A 108 -3.98 -1.61 3.49
N ARG A 109 -3.42 -2.81 3.68
CA ARG A 109 -4.08 -4.07 3.29
C ARG A 109 -5.40 -4.26 4.03
N LEU A 110 -5.44 -4.02 5.34
CA LEU A 110 -6.64 -4.15 6.17
C LEU A 110 -7.75 -3.17 5.76
N SER A 111 -7.40 -2.00 5.20
CA SER A 111 -8.37 -1.05 4.64
C SER A 111 -9.07 -1.55 3.37
N ARG A 112 -8.59 -2.65 2.78
CA ARG A 112 -9.15 -3.28 1.57
C ARG A 112 -9.98 -4.52 1.88
N ILE A 113 -10.09 -4.87 3.15
CA ILE A 113 -10.82 -6.04 3.62
C ILE A 113 -12.07 -5.55 4.36
N SER A 114 -13.23 -6.07 3.97
CA SER A 114 -14.52 -5.78 4.60
C SER A 114 -14.46 -5.98 6.11
N SER A 115 -15.13 -5.14 6.89
CA SER A 115 -15.11 -5.22 8.36
C SER A 115 -15.62 -6.56 8.90
N GLY A 116 -16.58 -7.20 8.21
CA GLY A 116 -17.13 -8.50 8.57
C GLY A 116 -16.38 -9.72 8.00
N ASP A 117 -15.25 -9.53 7.33
CA ASP A 117 -14.48 -10.65 6.78
C ASP A 117 -13.74 -11.39 7.91
N ALA A 118 -14.06 -12.67 8.09
CA ALA A 118 -13.46 -13.51 9.14
C ALA A 118 -11.92 -13.63 9.02
N SER A 119 -11.37 -13.48 7.81
CA SER A 119 -9.93 -13.54 7.56
C SER A 119 -9.19 -12.25 7.94
N LYS A 120 -9.90 -11.17 8.29
CA LYS A 120 -9.27 -9.87 8.58
C LYS A 120 -8.26 -9.93 9.72
N GLY A 121 -8.49 -10.80 10.72
CA GLY A 121 -7.53 -11.07 11.78
C GLY A 121 -6.22 -11.68 11.26
N ASP A 122 -6.32 -12.65 10.35
CA ASP A 122 -5.15 -13.31 9.74
C ASP A 122 -4.30 -12.34 8.92
N PHE A 123 -4.91 -11.33 8.28
CA PHE A 123 -4.19 -10.28 7.55
C PHE A 123 -3.49 -9.26 8.47
N ALA A 124 -3.85 -9.19 9.76
CA ALA A 124 -3.29 -8.24 10.71
C ALA A 124 -2.15 -8.85 11.54
N ALA A 125 -2.14 -10.16 11.70
CA ALA A 125 -1.27 -10.86 12.64
C ALA A 125 0.03 -11.35 12.00
N GLU A 126 1.11 -11.35 12.79
CA GLU A 126 2.31 -12.10 12.44
C GLU A 126 2.06 -13.61 12.57
N ARG A 127 2.68 -14.38 11.67
CA ARG A 127 2.53 -15.84 11.66
C ARG A 127 3.32 -16.46 12.81
N MET A 128 2.61 -17.10 13.74
CA MET A 128 3.22 -17.79 14.89
C MET A 128 3.57 -19.26 14.57
N PRO A 129 4.45 -19.92 15.35
CA PRO A 129 4.59 -21.37 15.32
C PRO A 129 3.23 -22.07 15.45
N ASN A 130 3.07 -23.21 14.80
CA ASN A 130 1.84 -24.02 14.79
C ASN A 130 0.60 -23.34 14.15
N THR A 131 0.77 -22.24 13.41
CA THR A 131 -0.28 -21.67 12.55
C THR A 131 -0.17 -22.24 11.12
N ARG A 132 -1.20 -22.03 10.28
CA ARG A 132 -1.23 -22.54 8.90
C ARG A 132 0.03 -22.13 8.11
N PHE A 133 0.78 -23.12 7.63
CA PHE A 133 2.02 -22.93 6.85
C PHE A 133 2.00 -23.66 5.49
N VAL A 134 0.85 -24.22 5.10
CA VAL A 134 0.70 -25.00 3.87
C VAL A 134 -0.26 -24.29 2.90
N THR A 135 0.21 -24.11 1.66
CA THR A 135 -0.59 -23.70 0.50
C THR A 135 -0.70 -24.87 -0.46
N SER A 136 -1.90 -25.44 -0.61
CA SER A 136 -2.14 -26.56 -1.52
C SER A 136 -2.11 -26.09 -2.97
N LEU A 137 -1.32 -26.76 -3.81
CA LEU A 137 -1.38 -26.60 -5.26
C LEU A 137 -2.60 -27.38 -5.78
N ARG A 138 -3.66 -26.67 -6.13
CA ARG A 138 -4.85 -27.25 -6.78
C ARG A 138 -4.64 -27.23 -8.29
N ARG A 139 -4.98 -28.34 -8.94
CA ARG A 139 -5.07 -28.44 -10.41
C ARG A 139 -6.49 -28.17 -10.85
#